data_AF-A0A6I7QNQ5-F1
#
_entry.id   AF-A0A6I7QNQ5-F1
#
_cell.length_a   1.000
_cell.length_b   1.000
_cell.length_c   1.000
_cell.angle_alpha   90.00
_cell.angle_beta   90.00
_cell.angle_gamma   90.00
#
_symmetry.space_group_name_H-M   'P 1'
#
loop_
_entity.id
_entity.type
_entity.pdbx_description
1 polymer ?
#
loop_
_entity_poly.entity_id
_entity_poly.type
_entity_poly.pdbx_seq_one_letter_code
_entity_poly.pdbx_strand_id
1 'polypeptide(L)' 'MFSLLLLLITLPEIYAQSIKDCRGKYIGRVASSRYYDGSERYIGRISGKRLFDGSGRNAARRINSLITSV' A
#
# COMPACT_ATOMS: atom_id res chain seq x y z
N MET A 1 -2.28 -37.63 -8.29
CA MET A 1 -2.77 -36.48 -9.10
C MET A 1 -3.62 -35.49 -8.30
N PHE A 2 -4.67 -35.92 -7.58
CA PHE A 2 -5.54 -35.01 -6.80
C PHE A 2 -4.84 -34.17 -5.72
N SER A 3 -3.83 -34.74 -5.06
CA SER A 3 -3.06 -34.03 -4.02
C SER A 3 -2.31 -32.80 -4.53
N LEU A 4 -1.85 -32.81 -5.79
CA LEU A 4 -1.17 -31.64 -6.39
C LEU A 4 -2.17 -30.50 -6.64
N LEU A 5 -3.40 -30.84 -7.02
CA LEU A 5 -4.48 -29.87 -7.25
C LEU A 5 -4.89 -29.16 -5.96
N LEU A 6 -4.97 -29.90 -4.84
CA LEU A 6 -5.25 -29.29 -3.52
C LEU A 6 -4.16 -28.33 -3.07
N LEU A 7 -2.89 -28.64 -3.36
CA LEU A 7 -1.77 -27.78 -3.01
C LEU A 7 -1.87 -26.42 -3.72
N LEU A 8 -2.20 -26.41 -5.02
CA LEU A 8 -2.38 -25.20 -5.82
C LEU A 8 -3.50 -24.28 -5.30
N ILE A 9 -4.58 -24.85 -4.76
CA ILE A 9 -5.72 -24.08 -4.21
C ILE A 9 -5.38 -23.41 -2.88
N THR A 10 -4.42 -23.95 -2.12
CA THR A 10 -4.02 -23.38 -0.82
C THR A 10 -2.95 -22.30 -0.89
N LEU A 11 -2.38 -22.02 -2.07
CA LEU A 11 -1.39 -20.97 -2.21
C LEU A 11 -2.06 -19.60 -2.04
N PRO A 12 -1.69 -18.80 -1.02
CA PRO A 12 -2.22 -17.45 -0.89
C PRO A 12 -1.70 -16.61 -2.07
N GLU A 13 -2.60 -16.07 -2.89
CA GLU A 13 -2.23 -15.09 -3.92
C GLU A 13 -1.79 -13.79 -3.25
N ILE A 14 -0.48 -13.65 -3.03
CA ILE A 14 0.12 -12.41 -2.53
C ILE A 14 0.21 -11.44 -3.71
N TYR A 15 -0.88 -10.73 -4.00
CA TYR A 15 -0.84 -9.57 -4.91
C TYR A 15 -0.10 -8.41 -4.22
N ALA A 16 1.20 -8.33 -4.48
CA ALA A 16 2.01 -7.15 -4.19
C ALA A 16 2.28 -6.39 -5.48
N GLN A 17 1.91 -5.11 -5.52
CA GLN A 17 2.13 -4.24 -6.66
C GLN A 17 3.35 -3.34 -6.40
N SER A 18 4.34 -3.34 -7.29
CA SER A 18 5.46 -2.39 -7.21
C SER A 18 5.09 -1.05 -7.84
N ILE A 19 5.46 0.05 -7.18
CA ILE A 19 5.32 1.41 -7.68
C ILE A 19 6.69 1.85 -8.23
N LYS A 20 6.70 2.26 -9.49
CA LYS A 20 7.89 2.78 -10.19
C LYS A 20 7.56 4.14 -10.80
N ASP A 21 8.56 5.01 -10.88
CA ASP A 21 8.48 6.28 -11.59
C ASP A 21 8.43 6.05 -13.12
N CYS A 22 8.12 7.08 -13.90
CA CYS A 22 8.14 7.06 -15.38
C CYS A 22 9.52 6.71 -15.97
N ARG A 23 10.59 6.90 -15.19
CA ARG A 23 11.97 6.50 -15.50
C ARG A 23 12.32 5.08 -15.04
N GLY A 24 11.36 4.34 -14.49
CA GLY A 24 11.54 2.97 -13.97
C GLY A 24 12.16 2.88 -12.57
N LYS A 25 12.45 4.02 -11.92
CA LYS A 25 13.00 4.04 -10.55
C LYS A 25 11.99 3.48 -9.55
N TYR A 26 12.43 2.56 -8.69
CA TYR A 26 11.59 2.00 -7.64
C TYR A 26 11.23 3.05 -6.58
N ILE A 27 9.94 3.24 -6.34
CA ILE A 27 9.39 4.17 -5.35
C ILE A 27 8.92 3.41 -4.11
N GLY A 28 8.41 2.19 -4.27
CA GLY A 28 7.87 1.40 -3.18
C GLY A 28 6.94 0.28 -3.64
N ARG A 29 6.17 -0.29 -2.71
CA ARG A 29 5.20 -1.36 -3.01
C ARG A 29 3.90 -1.20 -2.25
N VAL A 30 2.83 -1.72 -2.85
CA VAL A 30 1.50 -1.85 -2.25
C VAL A 30 1.22 -3.33 -2.05
N ALA A 31 0.89 -3.74 -0.83
CA ALA A 31 0.49 -5.10 -0.53
C ALA A 31 -0.73 -5.08 0.39
N SER A 32 -1.84 -5.70 -0.02
CA SER A 32 -3.05 -5.81 0.81
C SER A 32 -3.48 -4.46 1.44
N SER A 33 -3.52 -3.41 0.62
CA SER A 33 -3.83 -2.02 0.99
C SER A 33 -2.79 -1.26 1.83
N ARG A 34 -1.66 -1.90 2.18
CA ARG A 34 -0.52 -1.26 2.88
C ARG A 34 0.50 -0.74 1.88
N TYR A 35 0.97 0.47 2.12
CA TYR A 35 1.97 1.16 1.30
C TYR A 35 3.32 1.15 2.01
N TYR A 36 4.35 0.77 1.28
CA TYR A 36 5.73 0.71 1.73
C TYR A 36 6.60 1.56 0.80
N ASP A 37 7.59 2.25 1.34
CA ASP A 37 8.56 3.01 0.55
C ASP A 37 9.62 2.11 -0.12
N GLY A 38 10.52 2.73 -0.87
CA GLY A 38 11.62 2.05 -1.56
C GLY A 38 12.61 1.35 -0.61
N SER A 39 12.58 1.71 0.68
CA SER A 39 13.38 1.12 1.77
C SER A 39 12.57 0.14 2.62
N GLU A 40 11.40 -0.31 2.12
CA GLU A 40 10.45 -1.19 2.80
C GLU A 40 9.83 -0.63 4.09
N ARG A 41 9.94 0.67 4.34
CA ARG A 41 9.31 1.30 5.50
C ARG A 41 7.83 1.47 5.25
N TYR A 42 7.02 1.10 6.24
CA TYR A 42 5.58 1.31 6.21
C TYR A 42 5.24 2.81 6.21
N ILE A 43 4.59 3.27 5.15
CA ILE A 43 4.15 4.67 4.99
C ILE A 43 2.73 4.83 5.55
N GLY A 44 1.87 3.85 5.30
CA GLY A 44 0.47 3.95 5.67
C GLY A 44 -0.45 2.95 4.95
N ARG A 45 -1.75 3.11 5.18
CA ARG A 45 -2.81 2.27 4.58
C ARG A 45 -3.91 3.17 4.03
N ILE A 46 -4.44 2.82 2.87
CA ILE A 46 -5.67 3.41 2.35
C ILE A 46 -6.81 2.44 2.62
N SER A 47 -7.90 2.94 3.19
CA SER A 47 -9.15 2.19 3.35
C SER A 47 -10.31 3.04 2.86
N GLY A 48 -10.89 2.67 1.71
CA GLY A 48 -11.92 3.46 1.03
C GLY A 48 -11.43 4.86 0.67
N LYS A 49 -12.10 5.89 1.20
CA LYS A 49 -11.74 7.31 1.00
C LYS A 49 -10.78 7.87 2.06
N ARG A 50 -10.27 7.03 2.98
CA ARG A 50 -9.45 7.47 4.12
C ARG A 50 -8.01 6.97 3.97
N LEU A 51 -7.07 7.90 4.12
CA LEU A 51 -5.63 7.61 4.16
C LEU A 51 -5.15 7.68 5.61
N PHE A 52 -4.56 6.58 6.08
CA PHE A 52 -3.99 6.43 7.41
C PHE A 52 -2.48 6.45 7.32
N ASP A 53 -1.81 7.25 8.15
CA ASP A 53 -0.36 7.26 8.26
C ASP A 53 0.18 6.03 9.00
N GLY A 54 1.51 5.91 9.08
CA GLY A 54 2.21 4.87 9.84
C GLY A 54 1.82 4.78 11.33
N SER A 55 1.24 5.84 11.89
CA SER A 55 0.76 5.91 13.28
C SER A 55 -0.74 5.60 13.43
N GLY A 56 -1.43 5.24 12.34
CA GLY A 56 -2.87 4.98 12.32
C GLY A 56 -3.75 6.23 12.35
N ARG A 57 -3.19 7.43 12.18
CA ARG A 57 -3.96 8.69 12.15
C ARG A 57 -4.39 8.99 10.72
N ASN A 58 -5.58 9.58 10.57
CA ASN A 58 -6.07 10.01 9.26
C ASN A 58 -5.20 11.17 8.73
N ALA A 59 -4.31 10.88 7.78
CA ALA A 59 -3.42 11.88 7.20
C ALA A 59 -4.18 12.89 6.33
N ALA A 60 -5.26 12.45 5.67
CA ALA A 60 -6.09 13.29 4.81
C ALA A 60 -6.74 14.48 5.54
N ARG A 61 -6.96 14.39 6.86
CA ARG A 61 -7.62 15.45 7.64
C ARG A 61 -6.71 16.68 7.87
N ARG A 62 -5.40 16.55 7.65
CA ARG A 62 -4.45 17.62 7.98
C ARG A 62 -4.15 18.59 6.82
N ILE A 63 -4.59 18.27 5.60
CA ILE A 63 -4.23 19.05 4.41
C ILE A 63 -5.13 20.28 4.22
N ASN A 64 -6.30 20.33 4.87
CA ASN A 64 -7.22 21.48 4.79
C ASN A 64 -6.90 22.64 5.76
N SER A 65 -5.91 22.51 6.65
CA SER A 65 -5.60 23.60 7.60
C SER A 65 -4.49 24.55 7.13
N LEU A 66 -3.81 24.24 6.01
CA LEU A 66 -2.74 25.06 5.44
C LEU A 66 -3.17 25.82 4.16
N ILE A 67 -4.31 25.45 3.57
CA ILE A 67 -4.80 26.03 2.31
C ILE A 67 -5.79 27.18 2.57
N THR A 68 -6.48 27.20 3.72
CA THR A 68 -7.46 28.25 4.07
C THR A 68 -6.83 29.51 4.72
N SER A 69 -5.51 29.61 4.76
CA SER A 69 -4.79 30.75 5.35
C SER A 69 -4.08 31.64 4.31
N VAL A 70 -4.51 31.60 3.04
CA VAL A 70 -4.00 32.45 1.95
C VAL A 70 -5.13 33.23 1.32
#